data_AF-A0A3R6XZV0-F1
#
_entry.id   AF-A0A3R6XZV0-F1
#
_cell.length_a   1.000
_cell.length_b   1.000
_cell.length_c   1.000
_cell.angle_alpha   90.00
_cell.angle_beta   90.00
_cell.angle_gamma   90.00
#
_symmetry.space_group_name_H-M   'P 1'
#
loop_
_entity.id
_entity.type
_entity.pdbx_description
1 polymer ?
#
loop_
_entity_poly.entity_id
_entity_poly.type
_entity_poly.pdbx_seq_one_letter_code
_entity_poly.pdbx_strand_id
1 'polypeptide(L)'
;KFATSAHEAFYALFVDVVTRFHDGSIFSDFASESMTVSAMGYPSWWLEEVGYFGPKAANGVAVTGALVLGVVTVAALAVGLGFWLGRRTSTVKSKGYAFIK
;
A
#
# COMPACT_ATOMS: atom_id res chain seq x y z
N LYS A 1 7.92 3.37 -59.52
CA LYS A 1 8.52 4.67 -59.10
C LYS A 1 7.60 5.40 -58.12
N PHE A 2 6.38 5.77 -58.49
CA PHE A 2 5.45 6.44 -57.57
C PHE A 2 5.05 5.61 -56.34
N ALA A 3 4.80 4.30 -56.52
CA ALA A 3 4.47 3.41 -55.40
C ALA A 3 5.59 3.35 -54.34
N THR A 4 6.85 3.27 -54.77
CA THR A 4 8.02 3.25 -53.88
C THR A 4 8.15 4.57 -53.12
N SER A 5 8.08 5.71 -53.80
CA SER A 5 8.14 7.02 -53.12
C SER A 5 6.97 7.26 -52.17
N ALA A 6 5.76 6.85 -52.55
CA ALA A 6 4.59 6.95 -51.67
C ALA A 6 4.76 6.09 -50.41
N HIS A 7 5.29 4.87 -50.57
CA HIS A 7 5.58 3.98 -49.46
C HIS A 7 6.65 4.55 -48.52
N GLU A 8 7.77 5.05 -49.06
CA GLU A 8 8.83 5.66 -48.25
C GLU A 8 8.35 6.92 -47.49
N ALA A 9 7.59 7.79 -48.16
CA ALA A 9 7.04 8.99 -47.53
C ALA A 9 6.04 8.64 -46.42
N PHE A 10 5.16 7.67 -46.66
CA PHE A 10 4.25 7.15 -45.64
C PHE A 10 5.02 6.57 -44.46
N TYR A 11 6.02 5.72 -44.72
CA TYR A 11 6.78 5.04 -43.69
C TYR A 11 7.58 6.04 -42.81
N ALA A 12 8.17 7.06 -43.43
CA ALA A 12 8.84 8.13 -42.71
C ALA A 12 7.87 8.92 -41.80
N LEU A 13 6.70 9.28 -42.32
CA LEU A 13 5.65 9.96 -41.53
C LEU A 13 5.15 9.08 -40.39
N PHE A 14 4.91 7.81 -40.68
CA PHE A 14 4.42 6.84 -39.70
C PHE A 14 5.42 6.71 -38.53
N VAL A 15 6.71 6.52 -38.83
CA VAL A 15 7.77 6.43 -37.81
C VAL A 15 7.86 7.72 -37.00
N ASP A 16 7.81 8.89 -37.63
CA ASP A 16 7.84 10.18 -36.92
C ASP A 16 6.62 10.34 -35.98
N VAL A 17 5.42 9.98 -36.44
CA VAL A 17 4.20 10.05 -35.61
C VAL A 17 4.30 9.14 -34.39
N VAL A 18 4.63 7.85 -34.59
CA VAL A 18 4.65 6.85 -33.52
C VAL A 18 5.80 7.03 -32.54
N THR A 19 6.90 7.69 -32.93
CA THR A 19 8.05 7.91 -32.04
C THR A 19 8.07 9.29 -31.39
N ARG A 20 7.59 10.34 -32.08
CA ARG A 20 7.66 11.72 -31.59
C ARG A 20 6.48 12.12 -30.70
N PHE A 21 5.29 11.59 -30.97
CA PHE A 21 4.06 12.01 -30.27
C PHE A 21 3.52 11.00 -29.26
N HIS A 22 3.99 9.75 -29.29
CA HIS A 22 3.66 8.75 -28.28
C HIS A 22 4.79 8.62 -27.27
N ASP A 23 4.88 9.63 -26.38
CA ASP A 23 5.80 9.58 -25.23
C ASP A 23 5.42 8.37 -24.33
N GLY A 24 6.38 7.49 -24.07
CA GLY A 24 6.19 6.31 -23.22
C GLY A 24 6.03 4.96 -23.93
N SER A 25 6.28 4.86 -25.24
CA SER A 25 6.36 3.57 -25.96
C SER A 25 7.50 3.54 -26.99
N ILE A 26 8.24 2.43 -27.05
CA ILE A 26 9.21 2.14 -28.09
C ILE A 26 8.54 1.22 -29.10
N PHE A 27 8.54 1.64 -30.37
CA PHE A 27 8.07 0.84 -31.49
C PHE A 27 9.26 0.20 -32.21
N SER A 28 9.15 -1.08 -32.57
CA SER A 28 10.15 -1.81 -33.36
C SER A 28 9.49 -2.77 -34.34
N ASP A 29 10.32 -3.39 -35.18
CA ASP A 29 9.89 -4.43 -36.14
C ASP A 29 8.85 -3.93 -37.16
N PHE A 30 8.99 -2.68 -37.58
CA PHE A 30 8.09 -2.00 -38.51
C PHE A 30 7.89 -2.68 -39.89
N ALA A 31 8.81 -3.57 -40.29
CA ALA A 31 8.74 -4.32 -41.55
C ALA A 31 8.19 -5.76 -41.37
N SER A 32 7.87 -6.15 -40.14
CA SER A 32 7.32 -7.48 -39.83
C SER A 32 5.80 -7.53 -39.96
N GLU A 33 5.21 -8.73 -39.96
CA GLU A 33 3.76 -8.93 -40.01
C GLU A 33 3.05 -8.29 -38.80
N SER A 34 3.71 -8.24 -37.65
CA SER A 34 3.20 -7.65 -36.42
C SER A 34 4.22 -6.72 -35.79
N MET A 35 3.88 -5.44 -35.66
CA MET A 35 4.73 -4.45 -35.02
C MET A 35 4.87 -4.72 -33.51
N THR A 36 6.09 -4.55 -33.00
CA THR A 36 6.35 -4.67 -31.56
C THR A 36 6.21 -3.30 -30.90
N VAL A 37 5.49 -3.27 -29.78
CA VAL A 37 5.34 -2.09 -28.94
C VAL A 37 5.78 -2.43 -27.53
N SER A 38 6.82 -1.75 -27.05
CA SER A 38 7.28 -1.85 -25.67
C SER A 38 6.93 -0.57 -24.92
N ALA A 39 6.09 -0.66 -23.88
CA ALA A 39 5.86 0.47 -22.99
C ALA A 39 7.19 0.84 -22.31
N MET A 40 7.64 2.07 -22.53
CA MET A 40 8.85 2.59 -21.91
C MET A 40 8.59 2.97 -20.44
N GLY A 41 7.31 3.25 -20.11
CA GLY A 41 6.88 3.71 -18.80
C GLY A 41 7.54 5.05 -18.42
N TYR A 42 7.09 5.64 -17.32
CA TYR A 42 7.88 6.70 -16.71
C TYR A 42 9.01 6.07 -15.88
N PRO A 43 10.22 6.65 -15.87
CA PRO A 43 11.30 6.19 -15.01
C PRO A 43 10.85 6.11 -13.55
N SER A 44 11.38 5.12 -12.81
CA SER A 44 11.01 4.91 -11.40
C SER A 44 11.23 6.16 -10.53
N TRP A 45 12.29 6.93 -10.79
CA TRP A 45 12.58 8.17 -10.06
C TRP A 45 11.44 9.20 -10.19
N TRP A 46 10.88 9.36 -11.39
CA TRP A 46 9.81 10.33 -11.65
C TRP A 46 8.50 9.86 -11.01
N LEU A 47 8.21 8.56 -11.14
CA LEU A 47 7.06 7.92 -10.50
C LEU A 47 7.11 8.04 -8.97
N GLU A 48 8.31 7.97 -8.38
CA GLU A 48 8.52 8.24 -6.95
C GLU A 48 8.26 9.71 -6.60
N GLU A 49 8.77 10.65 -7.41
CA GLU A 49 8.62 12.10 -7.17
C GLU A 49 7.16 12.56 -7.22
N VAL A 50 6.37 12.02 -8.15
CA VAL A 50 4.93 12.32 -8.26
C VAL A 50 4.06 11.51 -7.30
N GLY A 51 4.65 10.64 -6.48
CA GLY A 51 3.92 9.87 -5.47
C GLY A 51 3.06 8.72 -6.02
N TYR A 52 3.37 8.22 -7.23
CA TYR A 52 2.62 7.14 -7.88
C TYR A 52 2.53 5.87 -7.02
N PHE A 53 3.61 5.52 -6.31
CA PHE A 53 3.68 4.32 -5.45
C PHE A 53 3.01 4.50 -4.07
N GLY A 54 2.41 5.67 -3.81
CA GLY A 54 1.81 6.00 -2.53
C GLY A 54 2.84 6.27 -1.43
N PRO A 55 2.38 6.55 -0.20
CA PRO A 55 3.26 6.79 0.93
C PRO A 55 4.16 5.57 1.16
N LYS A 56 5.49 5.76 1.12
CA LYS A 56 6.44 4.75 1.62
C LYS A 56 5.97 4.41 3.03
N ALA A 57 5.72 3.13 3.31
CA ALA A 57 5.17 2.67 4.58
C ALA A 57 5.97 3.26 5.73
N ALA A 58 5.45 4.34 6.31
CA ALA A 58 6.12 5.00 7.40
C ALA A 58 6.00 4.07 8.61
N ASN A 59 7.02 4.10 9.46
CA ASN A 59 7.05 3.45 10.78
C ASN A 59 5.82 3.79 11.68
N GLY A 60 4.88 4.62 11.22
CA GLY A 60 3.61 4.93 11.88
C GLY A 60 2.74 3.70 12.18
N VAL A 61 2.74 2.65 11.33
CA VAL A 61 1.98 1.42 11.64
C VAL A 61 2.52 0.72 12.89
N ALA A 62 3.86 0.71 13.06
CA ALA A 62 4.49 0.14 14.24
C ALA A 62 4.23 0.98 15.49
N VAL A 63 4.24 2.32 15.37
CA VAL A 63 3.96 3.25 16.49
C VAL A 63 2.51 3.15 16.95
N THR A 64 1.55 3.09 16.02
CA THR A 64 0.12 2.93 16.35
C THR A 64 -0.15 1.54 16.95
N GLY A 65 0.44 0.49 16.38
CA GLY A 65 0.30 -0.88 16.92
C GLY A 65 0.84 -1.01 18.34
N ALA A 66 2.02 -0.46 18.62
CA ALA A 66 2.63 -0.49 19.96
C ALA A 66 1.82 0.31 20.99
N LEU A 67 1.28 1.47 20.61
CA LEU A 67 0.41 2.27 21.48
C LEU A 67 -0.87 1.52 21.87
N VAL A 68 -1.56 0.94 20.88
CA VAL A 68 -2.80 0.18 21.13
C VAL A 68 -2.53 -1.02 22.02
N LEU A 69 -1.46 -1.78 21.74
CA LEU A 69 -1.09 -2.95 22.53
C LEU A 69 -0.72 -2.57 23.97
N GLY A 70 -0.02 -1.45 24.16
CA GLY A 70 0.29 -0.90 25.48
C GLY A 70 -0.97 -0.58 26.30
N VAL A 71 -1.92 0.14 25.71
CA VAL A 71 -3.19 0.51 26.39
C VAL A 71 -4.00 -0.73 26.77
N VAL A 72 -4.14 -1.69 25.87
CA VAL A 72 -4.89 -2.93 26.12
C VAL A 72 -4.25 -3.73 27.27
N THR A 73 -2.91 -3.80 27.29
CA THR A 73 -2.18 -4.54 28.33
C THR A 73 -2.38 -3.92 29.70
N VAL A 74 -2.31 -2.58 29.81
CA VAL A 74 -2.56 -1.86 31.07
C VAL A 74 -3.99 -2.08 31.57
N ALA A 75 -4.99 -2.01 30.68
CA ALA A 75 -6.38 -2.27 31.03
C ALA A 75 -6.59 -3.69 31.55
N ALA A 76 -6.03 -4.69 30.87
CA ALA A 76 -6.12 -6.09 31.28
C ALA A 76 -5.48 -6.34 32.66
N LEU A 77 -4.31 -5.75 32.91
CA LEU A 77 -3.63 -5.84 34.21
C LEU A 77 -4.45 -5.19 35.33
N ALA A 78 -5.03 -4.02 35.09
CA ALA A 78 -5.88 -3.34 36.08
C ALA A 78 -7.12 -4.16 36.46
N VAL A 79 -7.80 -4.76 35.47
CA VAL A 79 -8.95 -5.65 35.69
C VAL A 79 -8.52 -6.89 36.48
N GLY A 80 -7.41 -7.52 36.09
CA GLY A 80 -6.87 -8.70 36.79
C GLY A 80 -6.50 -8.41 38.24
N LEU A 81 -5.84 -7.28 38.50
CA LEU A 81 -5.46 -6.86 39.85
C LEU A 81 -6.71 -6.59 40.71
N GLY A 82 -7.69 -5.87 40.16
CA GLY A 82 -8.96 -5.57 40.83
C GLY A 82 -9.73 -6.84 41.20
N PHE A 83 -9.84 -7.79 40.28
CA PHE A 83 -10.50 -9.07 40.53
C PHE A 83 -9.80 -9.88 41.63
N TRP A 84 -8.47 -9.96 41.61
CA TRP A 84 -7.71 -10.70 42.61
C TRP A 84 -7.82 -10.09 44.02
N LEU A 85 -7.72 -8.76 44.12
CA LEU A 85 -7.90 -8.03 45.38
C LEU A 85 -9.32 -8.17 45.92
N GLY A 86 -10.33 -8.09 45.05
CA GLY A 86 -11.74 -8.29 45.39
C GLY A 86 -12.00 -9.70 45.91
N ARG A 87 -11.48 -10.73 45.24
CA ARG A 87 -11.62 -12.12 45.69
C ARG A 87 -11.04 -12.35 47.09
N ARG A 88 -9.88 -11.74 47.41
CA ARG A 88 -9.27 -11.84 48.75
C ARG A 88 -10.06 -11.13 49.84
N THR A 89 -10.68 -10.00 49.54
CA THR A 89 -11.46 -9.23 50.52
C THR A 89 -12.86 -9.82 50.71
N SER A 90 -13.50 -10.35 49.66
CA SER A 90 -14.81 -11.02 49.74
C SER A 90 -14.79 -12.31 50.55
N THR A 91 -13.67 -13.04 50.57
CA THR A 91 -13.53 -14.24 51.42
C THR A 91 -13.47 -13.95 52.92
N VAL A 92 -13.28 -12.68 53.35
CA VAL A 92 -13.12 -12.30 54.76
C VAL A 92 -14.44 -11.85 55.44
N LYS A 93 -15.53 -11.61 54.69
CA LYS A 93 -16.84 -11.25 55.29
C LYS A 93 -17.88 -12.35 55.14
N SER A 94 -17.71 -13.41 55.91
CA SER A 94 -18.79 -14.28 56.37
C SER A 94 -19.00 -14.02 57.87
N LYS A 95 -19.63 -12.90 58.23
CA LYS A 95 -20.21 -12.75 59.57
C LYS A 95 -21.73 -12.89 59.41
N GLY A 96 -22.24 -14.06 59.80
CA GLY A 96 -23.64 -14.43 59.72
C GLY A 96 -24.53 -13.50 60.55
N TYR A 97 -25.72 -13.23 60.04
CA TYR A 97 -26.70 -12.39 60.70
C TYR A 97 -27.48 -13.15 61.79
N ALA A 98 -27.71 -12.42 62.88
CA ALA A 98 -28.71 -12.58 63.94
C ALA A 98 -28.49 -13.63 65.05
N PHE A 99 -28.28 -13.13 66.28
CA PHE A 99 -28.77 -13.76 67.50
C PHE A 99 -30.12 -13.11 67.82
N ILE A 100 -31.20 -13.87 67.72
CA ILE A 100 -32.54 -13.41 68.15
C ILE A 100 -32.69 -13.80 69.62
N LYS A 101 -33.14 -12.83 70.42
CA LYS A 101 -33.27 -12.85 71.88
C LYS A 101 -34.24 -13.93 72.37
#